data_AF-A0A257SJY8-F1
#
_entry.id   AF-A0A257SJY8-F1
#
_cell.length_a   1.000
_cell.length_b   1.000
_cell.length_c   1.000
_cell.angle_alpha   90.00
_cell.angle_beta   90.00
_cell.angle_gamma   90.00
#
_symmetry.space_group_name_H-M   'P 1'
#
loop_
_entity.id
_entity.type
_entity.pdbx_description
1 polymer ?
#
loop_
_entity_poly.entity_id
_entity_poly.type
_entity_poly.pdbx_seq_one_letter_code
_entity_poly.pdbx_strand_id
1 'polypeptide(L)'
;VLRTIRQWNTALVPANFYAMGLAIGATVLAAERVIMGAPADTLVGIALALLAASAVMKGIYYFWIARPGGPTIRTAIGFNRSTVRILEQGHTFGTFLTEEFGHTLPKAKARSIKVMMFVCAFVIPIAALMISLATGESAFAWIAVLSVIFGIGVERWLFFVEAQHVVNLYHGRQQC
;
A
#
# COMPACT_ATOMS: atom_id res chain seq x y z
N VAL A 1 -11.95 -11.36 -8.84
CA VAL A 1 -10.86 -10.36 -8.82
C VAL A 1 -10.99 -9.45 -10.03
N LEU A 2 -10.89 -8.13 -9.85
CA LEU A 2 -11.12 -7.13 -10.90
C LEU A 2 -9.93 -7.06 -11.87
N ARG A 3 -10.05 -7.65 -13.06
CA ARG A 3 -9.00 -7.62 -14.10
C ARG A 3 -8.71 -6.20 -14.62
N THR A 4 -9.65 -5.28 -14.44
CA THR A 4 -9.60 -3.88 -14.88
C THR A 4 -8.65 -3.00 -14.07
N ILE A 5 -8.14 -3.49 -12.94
CA ILE A 5 -7.15 -2.79 -12.12
C ILE A 5 -6.02 -3.77 -11.82
N ARG A 6 -4.93 -3.67 -12.59
CA ARG A 6 -3.79 -4.59 -12.49
C ARG A 6 -3.20 -4.65 -11.08
N GLN A 7 -3.12 -3.51 -10.40
CA GLN A 7 -2.57 -3.41 -9.05
C GLN A 7 -3.35 -4.24 -8.02
N TRP A 8 -4.67 -4.38 -8.23
CA TRP A 8 -5.54 -5.16 -7.36
C TRP A 8 -5.62 -6.64 -7.78
N ASN A 9 -5.29 -6.95 -9.03
CA ASN A 9 -5.34 -8.29 -9.59
C ASN A 9 -4.03 -9.08 -9.38
N THR A 10 -3.64 -9.25 -8.11
CA THR A 10 -2.47 -10.09 -7.74
C THR A 10 -2.74 -10.85 -6.44
N ALA A 11 -2.14 -12.04 -6.28
CA ALA A 11 -2.21 -12.80 -5.03
C ALA A 11 -1.48 -12.10 -3.86
N LEU A 12 -0.59 -11.14 -4.16
CA LEU A 12 0.12 -10.34 -3.17
C LEU A 12 -0.80 -9.38 -2.41
N VAL A 13 -1.94 -8.97 -2.98
CA VAL A 13 -2.88 -8.06 -2.31
C VAL A 13 -3.55 -8.73 -1.11
N PRO A 14 -4.24 -9.89 -1.25
CA PRO A 14 -4.83 -10.55 -0.08
C PRO A 14 -3.76 -11.01 0.91
N ALA A 15 -2.59 -11.48 0.43
CA ALA A 15 -1.48 -11.87 1.32
C ALA A 15 -0.99 -10.70 2.19
N ASN A 16 -0.73 -9.53 1.59
CA ASN A 16 -0.38 -8.31 2.32
C ASN A 16 -1.50 -7.85 3.25
N PHE A 17 -2.77 -8.04 2.85
CA PHE A 17 -3.90 -7.68 3.68
C PHE A 17 -3.91 -8.44 5.01
N TYR A 18 -3.80 -9.77 4.94
CA TYR A 18 -3.74 -10.62 6.13
C TYR A 18 -2.46 -10.39 6.94
N ALA A 19 -1.28 -10.29 6.29
CA ALA A 19 -0.02 -10.08 6.99
C ALA A 19 -0.03 -8.78 7.81
N MET A 20 -0.49 -7.67 7.23
CA MET A 20 -0.60 -6.39 7.92
C MET A 20 -1.67 -6.41 9.02
N GLY A 21 -2.81 -7.09 8.78
CA GLY A 21 -3.84 -7.24 9.81
C GLY A 21 -3.33 -8.01 11.04
N LEU A 22 -2.60 -9.10 10.80
CA LEU A 22 -1.94 -9.86 11.87
C LEU A 22 -0.85 -9.03 12.57
N ALA A 23 -0.07 -8.24 11.83
CA ALA A 23 0.95 -7.37 12.41
C ALA A 23 0.35 -6.30 13.33
N ILE A 24 -0.78 -5.69 12.95
CA ILE A 24 -1.51 -4.76 13.83
C ILE A 24 -1.95 -5.49 15.10
N GLY A 25 -2.65 -6.62 14.97
CA GLY A 25 -3.16 -7.38 16.10
C GLY A 25 -2.05 -7.80 17.06
N ALA A 26 -0.95 -8.34 16.53
CA ALA A 26 0.21 -8.74 17.34
C ALA A 26 0.87 -7.54 18.03
N THR A 27 0.99 -6.39 17.35
CA THR A 27 1.56 -5.17 17.94
C THR A 27 0.69 -4.67 19.09
N VAL A 28 -0.64 -4.65 18.92
CA VAL A 28 -1.57 -4.22 19.98
C VAL A 28 -1.52 -5.17 21.18
N LEU A 29 -1.53 -6.48 20.96
CA LEU A 29 -1.43 -7.47 22.04
C LEU A 29 -0.07 -7.41 22.76
N ALA A 30 1.03 -7.22 22.02
CA ALA A 30 2.35 -7.03 22.62
C ALA A 30 2.40 -5.76 23.47
N ALA A 31 1.86 -4.65 22.96
CA ALA A 31 1.78 -3.38 23.67
C ALA A 31 0.94 -3.48 24.95
N GLU A 32 -0.21 -4.14 24.89
CA GLU A 32 -1.07 -4.40 26.05
C GLU A 32 -0.29 -5.10 27.17
N ARG A 33 0.44 -6.18 26.85
CA ARG A 33 1.22 -6.91 27.86
C ARG A 33 2.30 -6.07 28.51
N VAL A 34 2.99 -5.25 27.72
CA VAL A 34 4.00 -4.32 28.27
C VAL A 34 3.35 -3.28 29.18
N ILE A 35 2.21 -2.72 28.79
CA ILE A 35 1.46 -1.75 29.60
C ILE A 35 0.99 -2.36 30.93
N MET A 36 0.58 -3.63 30.92
CA MET A 36 0.15 -4.34 32.13
C MET A 36 1.32 -4.89 32.98
N GLY A 37 2.57 -4.72 32.55
CA GLY A 37 3.74 -5.28 33.24
C GLY A 37 3.80 -6.82 33.23
N ALA A 38 3.12 -7.45 32.27
CA ALA A 38 3.13 -8.90 32.08
C ALA A 38 4.27 -9.34 31.15
N PRO A 39 4.72 -10.61 31.20
CA PRO A 39 5.74 -11.12 30.28
C PRO A 39 5.28 -10.95 28.82
N ALA A 40 6.06 -10.18 28.05
CA ALA A 40 5.72 -9.74 26.70
C ALA A 40 6.73 -10.21 25.63
N ASP A 41 7.87 -10.81 26.01
CA ASP A 41 8.99 -11.13 25.12
C ASP A 41 8.56 -11.92 23.88
N THR A 42 7.76 -12.96 24.07
CA THR A 42 7.27 -13.82 22.99
C THR A 42 6.34 -13.08 22.04
N LEU A 43 5.42 -12.27 22.56
CA LEU A 43 4.48 -11.50 21.76
C LEU A 43 5.16 -10.36 21.01
N VAL A 44 6.12 -9.68 21.65
CA VAL A 44 6.96 -8.68 20.99
C VAL A 44 7.76 -9.34 19.86
N GLY A 45 8.38 -10.50 20.10
CA GLY A 45 9.08 -11.25 19.06
C GLY A 45 8.18 -11.61 17.86
N ILE A 46 6.96 -12.07 18.12
CA ILE A 46 5.96 -12.37 17.08
C ILE A 46 5.55 -11.09 16.32
N ALA A 47 5.29 -9.99 17.03
CA ALA A 47 4.93 -8.71 16.42
C ALA A 47 6.05 -8.19 15.52
N LEU A 48 7.30 -8.24 15.97
CA LEU A 48 8.48 -7.85 15.19
C LEU A 48 8.62 -8.72 13.93
N ALA A 49 8.46 -10.04 14.05
CA ALA A 49 8.53 -10.95 12.91
C ALA A 49 7.44 -10.66 11.88
N LEU A 50 6.19 -10.41 12.33
CA LEU A 50 5.07 -10.09 11.44
C LEU A 50 5.21 -8.71 10.78
N LEU A 51 5.71 -7.70 11.50
CA LEU A 51 6.00 -6.38 10.95
C LEU A 51 7.10 -6.47 9.88
N ALA A 52 8.18 -7.20 10.16
CA ALA A 52 9.26 -7.42 9.19
C ALA A 52 8.78 -8.18 7.96
N ALA A 53 8.03 -9.28 8.14
CA ALA A 53 7.45 -10.05 7.04
C ALA A 53 6.51 -9.19 6.19
N SER A 54 5.65 -8.39 6.82
CA SER A 54 4.73 -7.47 6.13
C SER A 54 5.49 -6.39 5.35
N ALA A 55 6.56 -5.82 5.92
CA ALA A 55 7.41 -4.85 5.24
C ALA A 55 8.05 -5.45 3.98
N VAL A 56 8.58 -6.67 4.07
CA VAL A 56 9.17 -7.39 2.93
C VAL A 56 8.11 -7.69 1.86
N MET A 57 6.95 -8.24 2.23
CA MET A 57 5.87 -8.52 1.28
C MET A 57 5.38 -7.24 0.58
N LYS A 58 5.33 -6.11 1.31
CA LYS A 58 4.96 -4.82 0.73
C LYS A 58 6.04 -4.27 -0.20
N GLY A 59 7.31 -4.48 0.13
CA GLY A 59 8.44 -4.17 -0.76
C GLY A 59 8.37 -4.96 -2.08
N ILE A 60 8.12 -6.26 -1.99
CA ILE A 60 7.92 -7.14 -3.16
C ILE A 60 6.73 -6.67 -4.00
N TYR A 61 5.61 -6.32 -3.36
CA TYR A 61 4.45 -5.75 -4.05
C TYR A 61 4.83 -4.51 -4.85
N TYR A 62 5.52 -3.52 -4.23
CA TYR A 62 5.91 -2.31 -4.94
C TYR A 62 6.90 -2.57 -6.07
N PHE A 63 7.83 -3.51 -5.89
CA PHE A 63 8.73 -3.93 -6.97
C PHE A 63 7.98 -4.52 -8.15
N TRP A 64 6.94 -5.33 -7.90
CA TRP A 64 6.13 -5.94 -8.96
C TRP A 64 5.26 -4.93 -9.70
N ILE A 65 4.59 -4.03 -8.98
CA ILE A 65 3.72 -3.01 -9.60
C ILE A 65 4.50 -1.88 -10.28
N ALA A 66 5.78 -1.66 -9.92
CA ALA A 66 6.63 -0.68 -10.58
C ALA A 66 6.95 -1.03 -12.05
N ARG A 67 6.85 -2.31 -12.42
CA ARG A 67 7.07 -2.73 -13.81
C ARG A 67 5.84 -2.37 -14.65
N PRO A 68 5.98 -1.65 -15.78
CA PRO A 68 4.86 -1.37 -16.67
C PRO A 68 4.30 -2.67 -17.25
N GLY A 69 2.99 -2.73 -17.44
CA GLY A 69 2.32 -3.95 -17.85
C GLY A 69 0.80 -3.84 -17.69
N GLY A 70 0.08 -4.66 -18.45
CA GLY A 70 -1.36 -4.54 -18.61
C GLY A 70 -1.74 -4.13 -20.03
N PRO A 71 -3.04 -3.96 -20.30
CA PRO A 71 -3.52 -3.55 -21.61
C PRO A 71 -3.06 -2.13 -21.95
N THR A 72 -2.84 -1.88 -23.23
CA THR A 72 -2.54 -0.57 -23.80
C THR A 72 -3.58 -0.23 -24.86
N ILE A 73 -3.63 1.04 -25.30
CA ILE A 73 -4.50 1.44 -26.43
C ILE A 73 -4.24 0.55 -27.67
N ARG A 74 -2.97 0.13 -27.90
CA ARG A 74 -2.58 -0.69 -29.04
C ARG A 74 -3.17 -2.09 -29.00
N THR A 75 -3.21 -2.70 -27.80
CA THR A 75 -3.72 -4.07 -27.63
C THR A 75 -5.22 -4.16 -27.91
N ALA A 76 -5.96 -3.07 -27.73
CA ALA A 76 -7.41 -3.04 -27.99
C ALA A 76 -7.73 -3.15 -29.50
N ILE A 77 -6.85 -2.66 -30.37
CA ILE A 77 -7.04 -2.61 -31.82
C ILE A 77 -6.10 -3.55 -32.61
N GLY A 78 -5.28 -4.35 -31.92
CA GLY A 78 -4.33 -5.27 -32.55
C GLY A 78 -3.10 -4.63 -33.21
N PHE A 79 -2.97 -3.30 -33.17
CA PHE A 79 -1.84 -2.55 -33.76
C PHE A 79 -0.61 -2.52 -32.85
N ASN A 80 -0.03 -3.69 -32.57
CA ASN A 80 1.10 -3.80 -31.63
C ASN A 80 2.43 -3.23 -32.18
N ARG A 81 2.56 -3.06 -33.51
CA ARG A 81 3.80 -2.60 -34.17
C ARG A 81 3.84 -1.11 -34.48
N SER A 82 2.73 -0.38 -34.38
CA SER A 82 2.64 1.04 -34.69
C SER A 82 2.29 1.89 -33.46
N THR A 83 2.61 3.18 -33.52
CA THR A 83 2.21 4.15 -32.50
C THR A 83 0.76 4.54 -32.70
N VAL A 84 -0.06 4.36 -31.67
CA VAL A 84 -1.49 4.70 -31.69
C VAL A 84 -1.73 5.82 -30.69
N ARG A 85 -2.45 6.84 -31.11
CA ARG A 85 -2.86 7.97 -30.26
C ARG A 85 -4.34 8.25 -30.52
N ILE A 86 -5.05 8.65 -29.48
CA ILE A 86 -6.43 9.12 -29.61
C ILE A 86 -6.39 10.53 -30.23
N LEU A 87 -7.12 10.72 -31.32
CA LEU A 87 -7.28 12.03 -31.97
C LEU A 87 -8.30 12.88 -31.23
N GLU A 88 -9.45 12.28 -30.88
CA GLU A 88 -10.56 12.96 -30.21
C GLU A 88 -11.29 11.96 -29.29
N GLN A 89 -11.75 12.42 -28.12
CA GLN A 89 -12.37 11.55 -27.10
C GLN A 89 -13.89 11.39 -27.26
N GLY A 90 -14.51 12.10 -28.22
CA GLY A 90 -15.95 11.99 -28.51
C GLY A 90 -16.87 12.68 -27.50
N HIS A 91 -16.32 13.50 -26.59
CA HIS A 91 -17.09 14.32 -25.66
C HIS A 91 -16.46 15.70 -25.49
N THR A 92 -17.30 16.71 -25.24
CA THR A 92 -16.87 18.12 -25.10
C THR A 92 -16.71 18.53 -23.63
N PHE A 93 -17.39 17.84 -22.72
CA PHE A 93 -17.42 18.16 -21.28
C PHE A 93 -16.98 16.97 -20.44
N GLY A 94 -16.58 17.25 -19.19
CA GLY A 94 -16.29 16.22 -18.20
C GLY A 94 -17.46 15.25 -18.03
N THR A 95 -17.13 13.97 -17.97
CA THR A 95 -18.06 12.90 -17.62
C THR A 95 -17.75 12.39 -16.22
N PHE A 96 -18.70 11.65 -15.63
CA PHE A 96 -18.48 10.94 -14.37
C PHE A 96 -17.16 10.12 -14.38
N LEU A 97 -16.85 9.47 -15.51
CA LEU A 97 -15.64 8.65 -15.63
C LEU A 97 -14.35 9.47 -15.55
N THR A 98 -14.33 10.65 -16.16
CA THR A 98 -13.15 11.53 -16.16
C THR A 98 -12.94 12.24 -14.82
N GLU A 99 -14.02 12.52 -14.09
CA GLU A 99 -13.96 13.13 -12.76
C GLU A 99 -13.52 12.11 -11.70
N GLU A 100 -14.15 10.94 -11.67
CA GLU A 100 -13.91 9.94 -10.62
C GLU A 100 -12.63 9.13 -10.87
N PHE A 101 -12.36 8.73 -12.13
CA PHE A 101 -11.23 7.84 -12.44
C PHE A 101 -10.03 8.56 -13.05
N GLY A 102 -10.15 9.84 -13.41
CA GLY A 102 -9.07 10.62 -14.03
C GLY A 102 -7.98 11.08 -13.04
N HIS A 103 -8.24 11.02 -11.73
CA HIS A 103 -7.29 11.47 -10.72
C HIS A 103 -6.05 10.57 -10.68
N THR A 104 -4.86 11.18 -10.75
CA THR A 104 -3.60 10.45 -10.56
C THR A 104 -2.68 11.20 -9.63
N LEU A 105 -2.15 10.48 -8.64
CA LEU A 105 -1.18 11.04 -7.71
C LEU A 105 0.16 11.26 -8.43
N PRO A 106 0.75 12.47 -8.37
CA PRO A 106 2.06 12.73 -8.96
C PRO A 106 3.11 11.76 -8.40
N LYS A 107 3.95 11.18 -9.28
CA LYS A 107 4.94 10.15 -8.91
C LYS A 107 5.87 10.57 -7.76
N ALA A 108 6.26 11.85 -7.71
CA ALA A 108 7.10 12.40 -6.65
C ALA A 108 6.38 12.41 -5.28
N LYS A 109 5.12 12.87 -5.26
CA LYS A 109 4.29 12.89 -4.04
C LYS A 109 3.97 11.47 -3.58
N ALA A 110 3.65 10.57 -4.51
CA ALA A 110 3.46 9.15 -4.23
C ALA A 110 4.69 8.52 -3.57
N ARG A 111 5.90 8.80 -4.08
CA ARG A 111 7.16 8.31 -3.47
C ARG A 111 7.35 8.84 -2.05
N SER A 112 7.12 10.13 -1.81
CA SER A 112 7.25 10.72 -0.47
C SER A 112 6.29 10.06 0.54
N ILE A 113 5.02 9.91 0.17
CA ILE A 113 4.01 9.29 1.03
C ILE A 113 4.31 7.79 1.28
N LYS A 114 4.87 7.07 0.29
CA LYS A 114 5.33 5.68 0.50
C LYS A 114 6.43 5.60 1.53
N VAL A 115 7.42 6.48 1.48
CA VAL A 115 8.51 6.50 2.47
C VAL A 115 7.93 6.78 3.85
N MET A 116 7.08 7.79 3.98
CA MET A 116 6.38 8.10 5.24
C MET A 116 5.58 6.89 5.75
N MET A 117 4.83 6.22 4.86
CA MET A 117 4.08 5.03 5.20
C MET A 117 5.00 3.91 5.73
N PHE A 118 6.12 3.61 5.06
CA PHE A 118 7.05 2.58 5.54
C PHE A 118 7.65 2.92 6.90
N VAL A 119 7.99 4.18 7.12
CA VAL A 119 8.54 4.65 8.39
C VAL A 119 7.51 4.49 9.51
N CYS A 120 6.27 4.97 9.30
CA CYS A 120 5.21 4.88 10.31
C CYS A 120 4.69 3.46 10.52
N ALA A 121 4.55 2.66 9.47
CA ALA A 121 3.94 1.33 9.54
C ALA A 121 4.91 0.26 10.09
N PHE A 122 6.21 0.43 9.89
CA PHE A 122 7.19 -0.61 10.21
C PHE A 122 8.34 -0.09 11.08
N VAL A 123 9.05 0.96 10.66
CA VAL A 123 10.29 1.38 11.34
C VAL A 123 10.02 1.88 12.76
N ILE A 124 9.08 2.82 12.91
CA ILE A 124 8.70 3.39 14.21
C ILE A 124 8.15 2.31 15.15
N PRO A 125 7.15 1.47 14.77
CA PRO A 125 6.61 0.48 15.69
C PRO A 125 7.63 -0.60 16.07
N ILE A 126 8.52 -1.02 15.16
CA ILE A 126 9.62 -1.94 15.49
C ILE A 126 10.55 -1.32 16.53
N ALA A 127 11.02 -0.09 16.29
CA ALA A 127 11.92 0.60 17.22
C ALA A 127 11.24 0.85 18.57
N ALA A 128 9.99 1.29 18.57
CA ALA A 128 9.24 1.58 19.77
C ALA A 128 8.98 0.32 20.61
N LEU A 129 8.61 -0.82 20.01
CA LEU A 129 8.47 -2.09 20.74
C LEU A 129 9.80 -2.57 21.36
N MET A 130 10.91 -2.45 20.61
CA MET A 130 12.24 -2.82 21.11
C MET A 130 12.66 -1.96 22.30
N ILE A 131 12.46 -0.64 22.22
CA ILE A 131 12.77 0.28 23.32
C ILE A 131 11.88 0.00 24.51
N SER A 132 10.57 -0.18 24.30
CA SER A 132 9.61 -0.49 25.36
C SER A 132 9.97 -1.79 26.09
N LEU A 133 10.46 -2.80 25.37
CA LEU A 133 10.93 -4.05 25.99
C LEU A 133 12.21 -3.86 26.80
N ALA A 134 13.13 -3.03 26.33
CA ALA A 134 14.41 -2.78 27.00
C ALA A 134 14.28 -1.91 28.26
N THR A 135 13.38 -0.90 28.23
CA THR A 135 13.21 0.06 29.34
C THR A 135 12.04 -0.28 30.25
N GLY A 136 11.09 -1.10 29.79
CA GLY A 136 9.81 -1.33 30.47
C GLY A 136 8.84 -0.14 30.40
N GLU A 137 9.17 0.90 29.64
CA GLU A 137 8.33 2.09 29.56
C GLU A 137 7.12 1.88 28.65
N SER A 138 5.94 2.08 29.21
CA SER A 138 4.65 1.94 28.52
C SER A 138 4.38 3.02 27.46
N ALA A 139 5.07 4.17 27.53
CA ALA A 139 4.92 5.25 26.55
C ALA A 139 5.30 4.79 25.12
N PHE A 140 6.38 4.01 24.99
CA PHE A 140 6.80 3.48 23.70
C PHE A 140 5.85 2.41 23.16
N ALA A 141 5.21 1.62 24.02
CA ALA A 141 4.17 0.68 23.61
C ALA A 141 2.98 1.41 22.95
N TRP A 142 2.55 2.55 23.51
CA TRP A 142 1.51 3.39 22.90
C TRP A 142 1.95 4.00 21.57
N ILE A 143 3.19 4.48 21.47
CA ILE A 143 3.76 4.99 20.22
C ILE A 143 3.74 3.91 19.13
N ALA A 144 4.08 2.66 19.47
CA ALA A 144 4.04 1.55 18.52
C ALA A 144 2.62 1.33 17.98
N VAL A 145 1.61 1.31 18.84
CA VAL A 145 0.20 1.11 18.45
C VAL A 145 -0.31 2.24 17.56
N LEU A 146 -0.10 3.49 17.97
CA LEU A 146 -0.58 4.65 17.19
C LEU A 146 0.12 4.71 15.84
N SER A 147 1.43 4.47 15.80
CA SER A 147 2.21 4.50 14.57
C SER A 147 1.81 3.38 13.60
N VAL A 148 1.64 2.14 14.08
CA VAL A 148 1.29 1.01 13.20
C VAL A 148 -0.09 1.18 12.58
N ILE A 149 -1.08 1.66 13.35
CA ILE A 149 -2.43 1.94 12.86
C ILE A 149 -2.40 3.07 11.83
N PHE A 150 -1.70 4.17 12.14
CA PHE A 150 -1.60 5.30 11.22
C PHE A 150 -0.88 4.90 9.93
N GLY A 151 0.29 4.25 10.04
CA GLY A 151 1.08 3.84 8.89
C GLY A 151 0.33 2.88 7.97
N ILE A 152 -0.33 1.86 8.52
CA ILE A 152 -1.13 0.93 7.71
C ILE A 152 -2.40 1.60 7.18
N GLY A 153 -3.01 2.55 7.91
CA GLY A 153 -4.07 3.40 7.38
C GLY A 153 -3.65 4.18 6.13
N VAL A 154 -2.46 4.78 6.15
CA VAL A 154 -1.87 5.45 4.97
C VAL A 154 -1.56 4.45 3.86
N GLU A 155 -1.14 3.23 4.18
CA GLU A 155 -0.96 2.15 3.19
C GLU A 155 -2.26 1.84 2.45
N ARG A 156 -3.37 1.73 3.18
CA ARG A 156 -4.69 1.46 2.61
C ARG A 156 -5.16 2.62 1.74
N TRP A 157 -4.98 3.85 2.21
CA TRP A 157 -5.28 5.03 1.41
C TRP A 157 -4.46 5.08 0.11
N LEU A 158 -3.14 4.82 0.18
CA LEU A 158 -2.28 4.73 -1.00
C LEU A 158 -2.73 3.62 -1.96
N PHE A 159 -3.18 2.48 -1.45
CA PHE A 159 -3.67 1.37 -2.27
C PHE A 159 -4.86 1.76 -3.15
N PHE A 160 -5.75 2.63 -2.67
CA PHE A 160 -6.87 3.16 -3.44
C PHE A 160 -6.46 4.29 -4.38
N VAL A 161 -5.67 5.24 -3.88
CA VAL A 161 -5.28 6.43 -4.66
C VAL A 161 -4.33 6.11 -5.82
N GLU A 162 -3.50 5.08 -5.68
CA GLU A 162 -2.60 4.66 -6.76
C GLU A 162 -3.29 3.79 -7.82
N ALA A 163 -4.54 3.38 -7.59
CA ALA A 163 -5.27 2.48 -8.48
C ALA A 163 -5.45 3.07 -9.87
N GLN A 164 -4.85 2.43 -10.86
CA GLN A 164 -4.96 2.83 -12.26
C GLN A 164 -6.07 2.04 -12.95
N HIS A 165 -7.06 2.77 -13.45
CA HIS A 165 -8.23 2.21 -14.09
C HIS A 165 -8.01 2.14 -15.61
N VAL A 166 -8.30 0.97 -16.20
CA VAL A 166 -8.19 0.75 -17.66
C VAL A 166 -9.07 1.72 -18.48
N VAL A 167 -10.15 2.24 -17.89
CA VAL A 167 -11.02 3.24 -18.54
C VAL A 167 -10.24 4.49 -18.99
N ASN A 168 -9.19 4.86 -18.27
CA ASN A 168 -8.37 6.02 -18.60
C ASN A 168 -7.65 5.88 -19.95
N LEU A 169 -7.48 4.65 -20.46
CA LEU A 169 -6.93 4.42 -21.80
C LEU A 169 -7.85 4.99 -22.89
N TYR A 170 -9.17 4.95 -22.70
CA TYR A 170 -10.13 5.56 -23.63
C TYR A 170 -10.12 7.09 -23.56
N HIS A 171 -9.50 7.65 -22.50
CA HIS A 171 -9.38 9.08 -22.26
C HIS A 171 -7.95 9.62 -22.46
N GLY A 172 -7.20 9.00 -23.37
CA GLY A 172 -5.90 9.52 -23.83
C GLY A 172 -4.69 9.02 -23.03
N ARG A 173 -4.88 8.21 -21.98
CA ARG A 173 -3.76 7.59 -21.27
C ARG A 173 -3.15 6.49 -22.13
N GLN A 174 -1.84 6.53 -22.32
CA GLN A 174 -1.16 5.56 -23.20
C GLN A 174 -0.99 4.17 -22.55
N GLN A 175 -0.77 4.15 -21.23
CA GLN A 175 -0.53 2.95 -20.44
C GLN A 175 -1.06 3.13 -19.02
N CYS A 176 -1.56 2.04 -18.43
CA CYS A 176 -1.82 1.96 -16.99
C CYS A 176 -0.46 1.85 -16.27
#